data_AF-A0A7V1VR99-F1
#
_entry.id   AF-A0A7V1VR99-F1
#
_cell.length_a   1.000
_cell.length_b   1.000
_cell.length_c   1.000
_cell.angle_alpha   90.00
_cell.angle_beta   90.00
_cell.angle_gamma   90.00
#
_symmetry.space_group_name_H-M   'P 1'
#
loop_
_entity.id
_entity.type
_entity.pdbx_description
1 polymer ?
#
loop_
_entity_poly.entity_id
_entity_poly.type
_entity_poly.pdbx_seq_one_letter_code
_entity_poly.pdbx_strand_id
1 'polypeptide(L)'
;MTNERRWVRIGITVEEEGARAVALDHETSEVIAVHHARSQGPAGSLATWALRAEEIELVLHALLSKGDFLRERVLSLSFGTTLGVDVALQARP
;
A
#
# COMPACT_ATOMS: atom_id res chain seq x y z
N MET A 1 13.12 24.60 -3.58
CA MET A 1 11.92 24.79 -4.43
C MET A 1 11.05 23.59 -4.18
N THR A 2 9.95 23.78 -3.45
CA THR A 2 9.03 22.73 -3.03
C THR A 2 8.39 22.03 -4.23
N ASN A 3 8.25 20.70 -4.14
CA ASN A 3 7.84 19.75 -5.19
C ASN A 3 6.36 19.89 -5.64
N GLU A 4 5.80 21.10 -5.61
CA GLU A 4 4.35 21.42 -5.71
C GLU A 4 3.69 21.08 -7.05
N ARG A 5 4.48 20.65 -8.05
CA ARG A 5 4.01 20.32 -9.41
C ARG A 5 3.86 18.83 -9.69
N ARG A 6 4.40 17.94 -8.85
CA ARG A 6 4.41 16.51 -9.16
C ARG A 6 3.05 15.90 -8.88
N TRP A 7 2.41 15.38 -9.92
CA TRP A 7 1.26 14.50 -9.78
C TRP A 7 1.74 13.11 -9.37
N VAL A 8 1.02 12.47 -8.45
CA VAL A 8 1.46 11.24 -7.79
C VAL A 8 0.49 10.10 -8.06
N ARG A 9 1.02 8.91 -8.32
CA ARG A 9 0.28 7.65 -8.27
C ARG A 9 0.69 6.90 -7.02
N ILE A 10 -0.28 6.37 -6.28
CA ILE A 10 -0.03 5.53 -5.10
C ILE A 10 -0.40 4.08 -5.43
N GLY A 11 0.53 3.17 -5.19
CA GLY A 11 0.27 1.73 -5.18
C GLY A 11 0.37 1.17 -3.77
N ILE A 12 -0.60 0.33 -3.39
CA ILE A 12 -0.61 -0.41 -2.13
C ILE A 12 -0.58 -1.91 -2.46
N THR A 13 0.39 -2.62 -1.88
CA THR A 13 0.49 -4.07 -1.97
C THR A 13 0.33 -4.67 -0.58
N VAL A 14 -0.48 -5.72 -0.48
CA VAL A 14 -0.77 -6.40 0.78
C VAL A 14 -0.57 -7.91 0.66
N GLU A 15 0.38 -8.42 1.42
CA GLU A 15 0.87 -9.79 1.37
C GLU A 15 0.87 -10.39 2.78
N GLU A 16 1.39 -11.61 2.94
CA GLU A 16 1.48 -12.25 4.26
C GLU A 16 2.45 -11.51 5.19
N GLU A 17 3.53 -10.93 4.66
CA GLU A 17 4.51 -10.22 5.47
C GLU A 17 4.04 -8.83 5.92
N GLY A 18 2.92 -8.32 5.39
CA GLY A 18 2.35 -7.03 5.76
C GLY A 18 1.84 -6.20 4.59
N ALA A 19 1.76 -4.88 4.78
CA ALA A 19 1.33 -3.92 3.77
C ALA A 19 2.47 -2.97 3.37
N ARG A 20 2.56 -2.64 2.08
CA ARG A 20 3.51 -1.66 1.54
C ARG A 20 2.78 -0.64 0.70
N ALA A 21 3.10 0.63 0.87
CA ALA A 21 2.63 1.72 0.03
C ALA A 21 3.80 2.42 -0.68
N VAL A 22 3.64 2.72 -1.96
CA VAL A 22 4.64 3.38 -2.80
C VAL A 22 3.99 4.57 -3.50
N ALA A 23 4.63 5.73 -3.40
CA ALA A 23 4.28 6.91 -4.19
C ALA A 23 5.24 7.02 -5.38
N LEU A 24 4.69 7.16 -6.57
CA LEU A 24 5.42 7.32 -7.82
C LEU A 24 5.10 8.67 -8.46
N ASP A 25 6.10 9.28 -9.07
CA ASP A 25 5.87 10.39 -9.99
C ASP A 25 5.05 9.91 -11.20
N HIS A 26 4.00 10.64 -11.55
CA HIS A 26 3.10 10.26 -12.63
C HIS A 26 3.79 10.25 -14.00
N GLU A 27 4.71 11.16 -14.25
CA GLU A 27 5.36 11.37 -15.55
C GLU A 27 6.57 10.46 -15.71
N THR A 28 7.42 10.39 -14.68
CA THR A 28 8.70 9.66 -14.75
C THR A 28 8.63 8.24 -14.22
N SER A 29 7.57 7.90 -13.47
CA SER A 29 7.47 6.64 -12.70
C SER A 29 8.59 6.46 -11.66
N GLU A 30 9.29 7.53 -11.29
CA GLU A 30 10.30 7.49 -10.23
C GLU A 30 9.64 7.32 -8.86
N VAL A 31 10.31 6.58 -7.96
CA VAL A 31 9.84 6.38 -6.59
C VAL A 31 10.11 7.64 -5.78
N ILE A 32 9.02 8.26 -5.30
CA ILE A 32 9.06 9.44 -4.44
C ILE A 32 9.19 9.03 -2.97
N ALA A 33 8.39 8.05 -2.55
CA ALA A 33 8.34 7.58 -1.17
C ALA A 33 7.87 6.13 -1.08
N VAL A 34 8.35 5.43 -0.03
CA VAL A 34 7.98 4.04 0.27
C VAL A 34 7.75 3.91 1.76
N HIS A 35 6.64 3.29 2.15
CA HIS A 35 6.39 2.89 3.52
C HIS A 35 5.96 1.42 3.59
N HIS A 36 6.35 0.76 4.67
CA HIS A 36 6.09 -0.65 4.91
C HIS A 36 5.66 -0.82 6.37
N ALA A 37 4.53 -1.52 6.58
CA ALA A 37 4.07 -1.99 7.87
C ALA A 37 4.22 -3.51 7.85
N ARG A 38 5.19 -4.02 8.61
CA ARG A 38 5.45 -5.44 8.71
C ARG A 38 4.46 -6.08 9.66
N SER A 39 3.85 -7.18 9.23
CA SER A 39 2.92 -7.90 10.07
C SER A 39 3.55 -8.54 11.29
N GLN A 40 2.80 -8.53 12.38
CA GLN A 40 3.12 -9.19 13.64
C GLN A 40 2.13 -10.31 13.98
N GLY A 41 1.16 -10.59 13.10
CA GLY A 41 0.13 -11.62 13.31
C GLY A 41 0.49 -12.97 12.69
N PRO A 42 -0.14 -14.07 13.14
CA PRO A 42 0.07 -15.40 12.54
C PRO A 42 -0.43 -15.42 11.09
N ALA A 43 0.38 -15.99 10.19
CA ALA A 43 -0.03 -16.24 8.81
C ALA A 43 -1.19 -17.25 8.77
N GLY A 44 -2.22 -16.97 7.96
CA GLY A 44 -3.17 -18.00 7.54
C GLY A 44 -4.52 -18.12 8.28
N SER A 45 -5.10 -17.05 8.85
CA SER A 45 -6.50 -17.11 9.36
C SER A 45 -7.43 -16.06 8.74
N LEU A 46 -8.75 -16.27 8.77
CA LEU A 46 -9.73 -15.25 8.34
C LEU A 46 -9.62 -13.92 9.15
N ALA A 47 -9.02 -13.94 10.34
CA ALA A 47 -8.69 -12.73 11.11
C ALA A 47 -7.60 -11.88 10.45
N THR A 48 -6.99 -12.35 9.35
CA THR A 48 -5.94 -11.64 8.62
C THR A 48 -6.46 -10.33 8.02
N TRP A 49 -7.69 -10.26 7.50
CA TRP A 49 -8.13 -9.03 6.80
C TRP A 49 -8.28 -7.79 7.68
N ALA A 50 -8.72 -7.96 8.94
CA ALA A 50 -8.83 -6.85 9.88
C ALA A 50 -7.43 -6.29 10.23
N LEU A 51 -6.49 -7.18 10.55
CA LEU A 51 -5.10 -6.80 10.80
C LEU A 51 -4.48 -6.11 9.57
N ARG A 52 -4.75 -6.62 8.37
CA ARG A 52 -4.26 -6.03 7.12
C ARG A 52 -4.85 -4.66 6.84
N ALA A 53 -6.11 -4.43 7.19
CA ALA A 53 -6.73 -3.11 7.08
C ALA A 53 -5.99 -2.08 7.95
N GLU A 54 -5.67 -2.42 9.20
CA GLU A 54 -4.88 -1.56 10.09
C GLU A 54 -3.48 -1.28 9.51
N GLU A 55 -2.81 -2.30 8.97
CA GLU A 55 -1.50 -2.15 8.33
C GLU A 55 -1.56 -1.26 7.07
N ILE A 56 -2.61 -1.38 6.25
CA ILE A 56 -2.87 -0.51 5.08
C ILE A 56 -3.03 0.94 5.54
N GLU A 57 -3.86 1.18 6.57
CA GLU A 57 -4.08 2.52 7.11
C GLU A 57 -2.76 3.13 7.61
N LEU A 58 -1.95 2.35 8.33
CA LEU A 58 -0.65 2.78 8.83
C LEU A 58 0.30 3.18 7.70
N VAL A 59 0.45 2.35 6.65
CA VAL A 59 1.35 2.70 5.53
C VAL A 59 0.85 3.87 4.71
N LEU A 60 -0.47 3.96 4.49
CA LEU A 60 -1.03 5.07 3.72
C LEU A 60 -0.92 6.37 4.50
N HIS A 61 -1.19 6.35 5.81
CA HIS A 61 -1.01 7.52 6.66
C HIS A 61 0.46 7.97 6.71
N ALA A 62 1.40 7.03 6.84
CA ALA A 62 2.82 7.33 6.82
C ALA A 62 3.25 7.93 5.46
N LEU A 63 2.79 7.36 4.34
CA LEU A 63 3.09 7.84 3.00
C LEU A 63 2.55 9.25 2.76
N LEU A 64 1.32 9.55 3.20
CA LEU A 64 0.70 10.87 3.01
C LEU A 64 1.25 11.94 3.97
N SER A 65 1.75 11.56 5.15
CA SER A 65 2.28 12.50 6.13
C SER A 65 3.78 12.78 5.98
N LYS A 66 4.54 11.81 5.46
CA LYS A 66 6.00 11.90 5.33
C LYS A 66 6.47 11.93 3.87
N GLY A 67 5.57 11.66 2.93
CA GLY A 67 5.86 11.80 1.51
C GLY A 67 6.10 13.26 1.15
N ASP A 68 7.13 13.53 0.35
CA ASP A 68 7.44 14.86 -0.18
C ASP A 68 6.49 15.24 -1.34
N PHE A 69 5.18 15.15 -1.09
CA PHE A 69 4.12 15.49 -2.04
C PHE A 69 2.83 15.87 -1.32
N LEU A 70 1.94 16.57 -2.03
CA LEU A 70 0.65 17.03 -1.50
C LEU A 70 -0.46 16.01 -1.79
N ARG A 71 -1.37 15.80 -0.83
CA ARG A 71 -2.46 14.82 -0.95
C ARG A 71 -3.39 15.12 -2.14
N GLU A 72 -3.66 16.39 -2.41
CA GLU A 72 -4.46 16.87 -3.53
C GLU A 72 -3.83 16.58 -4.90
N ARG A 73 -2.56 16.16 -4.94
CA ARG A 73 -1.84 15.74 -6.15
C ARG A 73 -1.86 14.24 -6.38
N VAL A 74 -2.57 13.47 -5.56
CA VAL A 74 -2.74 12.03 -5.81
C VAL A 74 -3.79 11.84 -6.92
N LEU A 75 -3.35 11.35 -8.08
CA LEU A 75 -4.22 11.09 -9.24
C LEU A 75 -4.92 9.74 -9.16
N SER A 76 -4.24 8.74 -8.60
CA SER A 76 -4.77 7.38 -8.53
C SER A 76 -4.22 6.65 -7.31
N LEU A 77 -5.07 5.80 -6.75
CA LEU A 77 -4.71 4.81 -5.75
C LEU A 77 -5.05 3.43 -6.32
N SER A 78 -4.05 2.55 -6.41
CA SER A 78 -4.22 1.15 -6.78
C SER A 78 -3.92 0.25 -5.59
N PHE A 79 -4.61 -0.89 -5.55
CA PHE A 79 -4.49 -1.89 -4.50
C PHE A 79 -4.29 -3.27 -5.13
N GLY A 80 -3.30 -4.01 -4.63
CA GLY A 80 -3.00 -5.38 -5.02
C GLY A 80 -2.76 -6.25 -3.80
N THR A 81 -3.16 -7.53 -3.88
CA THR A 81 -2.98 -8.47 -2.78
C THR A 81 -2.85 -9.90 -3.27
N THR A 82 -2.00 -10.69 -2.59
CA THR A 82 -1.89 -12.14 -2.79
C THR A 82 -2.76 -12.93 -1.83
N LEU A 83 -3.28 -12.31 -0.76
CA LEU A 83 -4.06 -13.00 0.29
C LEU A 83 -5.32 -13.70 -0.23
N GLY A 84 -5.94 -13.14 -1.27
CA GLY A 84 -7.11 -13.75 -1.92
C GLY A 84 -6.76 -14.92 -2.83
N VAL A 85 -5.51 -15.03 -3.28
CA VAL A 85 -5.04 -16.09 -4.19
C VAL A 85 -4.97 -17.41 -3.43
N ASP A 86 -4.37 -17.43 -2.23
CA ASP A 86 -4.26 -18.65 -1.44
C ASP A 86 -5.63 -19.19 -1.02
N VAL A 87 -6.55 -18.30 -0.63
CA VAL A 87 -7.95 -18.66 -0.35
C VAL A 87 -8.62 -19.26 -1.58
N ALA A 88 -8.47 -18.64 -2.76
CA ALA A 88 -9.04 -19.16 -4.00
C ALA A 88 -8.43 -20.52 -4.40
N LEU A 89 -7.14 -20.74 -4.16
CA LEU A 89 -6.45 -22.01 -4.44
C LEU A 89 -6.85 -23.13 -3.46
N GLN A 90 -7.18 -22.78 -2.22
CA GLN A 90 -7.63 -23.72 -1.18
C GLN A 90 -9.12 -24.08 -1.30
N ALA A 91 -9.95 -23.18 -1.84
CA ALA A 91 -11.38 -23.37 -2.06
C ALA A 91 -11.73 -24.39 -3.19
N ARG A 92 -10.87 -25.39 -3.40
CA ARG A 92 -11.12 -26.47 -4.39
C ARG A 92 -12.52 -27.07 -4.18
N PRO A 93 -13.25 -27.37 -5.26
CA PRO A 93 -14.58 -27.99 -5.18
C PRO A 93 -14.53 -29.36 -4.50
#